data_AF-A0A381ZXN9-F1
#
_entry.id   AF-A0A381ZXN9-F1
#
_cell.length_a   1.000
_cell.length_b   1.000
_cell.length_c   1.000
_cell.angle_alpha   90.00
_cell.angle_beta   90.00
_cell.angle_gamma   90.00
#
_symmetry.space_group_name_H-M   'P 1'
#
loop_
_entity.id
_entity.type
_entity.pdbx_description
1 polymer ?
#
loop_
_entity_poly.entity_id
_entity_poly.type
_entity_poly.pdbx_seq_one_letter_code
_entity_poly.pdbx_strand_id
1 'polypeptide(L)'
;NTWANLKMSAPSNRCAFTRHLNSGDWIKIPLAHGEGRFIVPDVLLEKMISNNQTVYRYCNDNGNVVDEFPTNPNGSMYNLAAVCNPAGNVMAMMPHPERTENGDVIFSSMKEFIENGNPVSDHNLSFERHHYEMTDYKASSNAIEWIVDMIITDNEASSVSNALEHLGHNVSIARQTHWEISMDGDHESILKKIDATGELYNSNKEFISQPKDSKKITSFLVRQKQDMIGRAKYESLKERFEIDGITDLKRGVIWNVTVNSGSFDTVLNDILGTHILFNPLSHECYRIN
;
A
#
# COMPACT_ATOMS: atom_id res chain seq x y z
N ASN A 1 4.35 -22.01 -7.28
CA ASN A 1 4.23 -21.31 -5.97
C ASN A 1 5.61 -20.91 -5.50
N THR A 2 5.82 -19.63 -5.24
CA THR A 2 7.02 -19.14 -4.56
C THR A 2 6.94 -19.55 -3.07
N TRP A 3 8.08 -19.78 -2.44
CA TRP A 3 8.15 -20.19 -1.03
C TRP A 3 9.02 -19.21 -0.26
N ALA A 4 8.74 -19.04 1.03
CA ALA A 4 9.54 -18.23 1.93
C ALA A 4 9.85 -19.01 3.21
N ASN A 5 11.04 -18.80 3.77
CA ASN A 5 11.36 -19.33 5.10
C ASN A 5 11.03 -18.26 6.15
N LEU A 6 10.38 -18.68 7.23
CA LEU A 6 9.87 -17.81 8.29
C LEU A 6 10.50 -18.23 9.62
N LYS A 7 11.28 -17.35 10.22
CA LYS A 7 11.86 -17.54 11.55
C LYS A 7 10.94 -16.99 12.63
N MET A 8 10.59 -17.83 13.60
CA MET A 8 9.86 -17.40 14.78
C MET A 8 10.76 -16.54 15.66
N SER A 9 10.31 -15.32 15.96
CA SER A 9 11.12 -14.32 16.69
C SER A 9 10.57 -13.98 18.07
N ALA A 10 9.35 -14.44 18.40
CA ALA A 10 8.71 -14.23 19.70
C ALA A 10 8.81 -15.47 20.60
N PRO A 11 8.65 -15.34 21.94
CA PRO A 11 8.47 -16.49 22.82
C PRO A 11 7.25 -17.33 22.42
N SER A 12 7.34 -18.66 22.57
CA SER A 12 6.31 -19.61 22.10
C SER A 12 4.91 -19.35 22.65
N ASN A 13 4.83 -18.90 23.91
CA ASN A 13 3.56 -18.59 24.58
C ASN A 13 3.04 -17.16 24.30
N ARG A 14 3.75 -16.35 23.51
CA ARG A 14 3.38 -14.96 23.26
C ARG A 14 2.17 -14.81 22.36
N CYS A 15 1.99 -15.73 21.43
CA CYS A 15 0.95 -15.70 20.41
C CYS A 15 0.21 -17.05 20.40
N ALA A 16 -1.10 -17.03 20.13
CA ALA A 16 -1.89 -18.25 19.98
C ALA A 16 -1.35 -19.20 18.90
N PHE A 17 -0.53 -18.68 17.98
CA PHE A 17 -0.08 -19.35 16.76
C PHE A 17 1.37 -19.87 16.83
N THR A 18 2.03 -19.84 17.99
CA THR A 18 3.47 -20.13 18.15
C THR A 18 3.85 -21.20 19.17
N ARG A 19 2.86 -21.82 19.84
CA ARG A 19 3.06 -22.68 21.02
C ARG A 19 3.78 -24.00 20.72
N HIS A 20 3.69 -24.50 19.49
CA HIS A 20 4.37 -25.71 19.02
C HIS A 20 5.74 -25.44 18.36
N LEU A 21 6.30 -24.25 18.53
CA LEU A 21 7.60 -23.84 18.00
C LEU A 21 8.42 -23.19 19.11
N ASN A 22 9.74 -23.16 18.98
CA ASN A 22 10.65 -22.42 19.85
C ASN A 22 11.15 -21.14 19.18
N SER A 23 11.52 -20.14 19.98
CA SER A 23 12.12 -18.91 19.45
C SER A 23 13.41 -19.26 18.71
N GLY A 24 13.50 -18.85 17.45
CA GLY A 24 14.60 -19.18 16.55
C GLY A 24 14.32 -20.33 15.58
N ASP A 25 13.29 -21.16 15.83
CA ASP A 25 12.83 -22.15 14.86
C ASP A 25 12.36 -21.46 13.58
N TRP A 26 12.46 -22.14 12.44
CA TRP A 26 11.97 -21.62 11.18
C TRP A 26 11.26 -22.68 10.34
N ILE A 27 10.28 -22.22 9.56
CA ILE A 27 9.39 -23.05 8.75
C ILE A 27 9.32 -22.51 7.32
N LYS A 28 9.13 -23.41 6.35
CA LYS A 28 9.04 -23.04 4.92
C LYS A 28 7.59 -23.04 4.47
N ILE A 29 7.08 -21.86 4.11
CA ILE A 29 5.65 -21.61 3.83
C ILE A 29 5.45 -21.00 2.43
N PRO A 30 4.40 -21.39 1.68
CA PRO A 30 4.06 -20.80 0.40
C PRO A 30 3.77 -19.29 0.49
N LEU A 31 4.12 -18.56 -0.57
CA LEU A 31 3.90 -17.13 -0.72
C LEU A 31 3.15 -16.84 -2.03
N ALA A 32 2.12 -16.00 -1.99
CA ALA A 32 1.34 -15.63 -3.17
C ALA A 32 0.64 -14.26 -3.00
N HIS A 33 1.41 -13.17 -3.05
CA HIS A 33 0.87 -11.82 -2.93
C HIS A 33 1.56 -10.83 -3.88
N GLY A 34 0.82 -9.82 -4.34
CA GLY A 34 1.37 -8.64 -5.04
C GLY A 34 1.60 -7.43 -4.10
N GLU A 35 0.89 -7.37 -2.98
CA GLU A 35 0.80 -6.19 -2.10
C GLU A 35 1.07 -6.53 -0.63
N GLY A 36 2.13 -7.31 -0.36
CA GLY A 36 2.42 -7.85 0.98
C GLY A 36 3.32 -7.01 1.88
N ARG A 37 3.71 -5.79 1.46
CA ARG A 37 4.72 -5.01 2.18
C ARG A 37 4.15 -4.40 3.46
N PHE A 38 4.66 -4.85 4.60
CA PHE A 38 4.32 -4.32 5.91
C PHE A 38 5.10 -3.04 6.22
N ILE A 39 4.38 -1.96 6.55
CA ILE A 39 4.93 -0.64 6.90
C ILE A 39 4.16 -0.08 8.10
N VAL A 40 4.89 0.45 9.09
CA VAL A 40 4.36 1.16 10.26
C VAL A 40 5.32 2.31 10.62
N PRO A 41 4.92 3.29 11.45
CA PRO A 41 5.87 4.26 12.00
C PRO A 41 6.95 3.58 12.86
N ASP A 42 8.19 4.07 12.82
CA ASP A 42 9.33 3.46 13.54
C ASP A 42 9.06 3.34 15.06
N VAL A 43 8.50 4.41 15.66
CA VAL A 43 8.12 4.40 17.09
C VAL A 43 7.09 3.32 17.41
N LEU A 44 6.18 3.01 16.47
CA LEU A 44 5.22 1.92 16.65
C LEU A 44 5.90 0.56 16.48
N LEU A 45 6.80 0.42 15.51
CA LEU A 45 7.59 -0.80 15.33
C LEU A 45 8.41 -1.13 16.58
N GLU A 46 9.10 -0.16 17.17
CA GLU A 46 9.87 -0.35 18.40
C GLU A 46 9.01 -0.85 19.56
N LYS A 47 7.83 -0.25 19.74
CA LYS A 47 6.84 -0.72 20.74
C LYS A 47 6.41 -2.17 20.45
N MET A 48 6.09 -2.49 19.19
CA MET A 48 5.72 -3.85 18.80
C MET A 48 6.83 -4.87 19.05
N ILE A 49 8.09 -4.52 18.77
CA ILE A 49 9.26 -5.35 19.06
C ILE A 49 9.38 -5.56 20.57
N SER A 50 9.30 -4.50 21.37
CA SER A 50 9.37 -4.60 22.84
C SER A 50 8.27 -5.47 23.44
N ASN A 51 7.08 -5.44 22.82
CA ASN A 51 5.94 -6.27 23.19
C ASN A 51 5.98 -7.69 22.61
N ASN A 52 7.05 -8.08 21.91
CA ASN A 52 7.16 -9.37 21.21
C ASN A 52 6.00 -9.64 20.23
N GLN A 53 5.46 -8.60 19.59
CA GLN A 53 4.36 -8.69 18.62
C GLN A 53 4.84 -8.97 17.19
N THR A 54 6.15 -9.05 16.98
CA THR A 54 6.81 -9.39 15.71
C THR A 54 7.03 -10.90 15.61
N VAL A 55 5.97 -11.63 15.23
CA VAL A 55 5.87 -13.09 15.43
C VAL A 55 6.82 -13.86 14.51
N TYR A 56 6.71 -13.63 13.19
CA TYR A 56 7.53 -14.29 12.18
C TYR A 56 8.26 -13.27 11.34
N ARG A 57 9.54 -13.56 11.06
CA ARG A 57 10.39 -12.77 10.17
C ARG A 57 10.84 -13.62 8.99
N TYR A 58 10.88 -13.04 7.80
CA TYR A 58 11.48 -13.69 6.64
C TYR A 58 12.98 -13.93 6.87
N CYS A 59 13.43 -15.14 6.57
CA CYS A 59 14.83 -15.56 6.68
C CYS A 59 15.27 -16.35 5.45
N ASN A 60 16.59 -16.50 5.27
CA ASN A 60 17.14 -17.32 4.20
C ASN A 60 17.12 -18.81 4.58
N ASP A 61 17.67 -19.67 3.70
CA ASP A 61 17.69 -21.13 3.89
C ASP A 61 18.52 -21.59 5.10
N ASN A 62 19.34 -20.72 5.68
CA ASN A 62 20.11 -20.98 6.91
C ASN A 62 19.42 -20.42 8.17
N GLY A 63 18.20 -19.90 8.06
CA GLY A 63 17.50 -19.26 9.17
C GLY A 63 18.09 -17.89 9.57
N ASN A 64 18.90 -17.27 8.71
CA ASN A 64 19.43 -15.92 8.95
C ASN A 64 18.49 -14.87 8.37
N VAL A 65 18.22 -13.82 9.14
CA VAL A 65 17.39 -12.71 8.67
C VAL A 65 18.26 -11.76 7.86
N VAL A 66 17.95 -11.60 6.58
CA VAL A 66 18.66 -10.74 5.62
C VAL A 66 17.63 -9.82 4.97
N ASP A 67 17.79 -8.51 5.10
CA ASP A 67 16.83 -7.50 4.60
C ASP A 67 17.05 -7.20 3.12
N GLU A 68 17.04 -8.23 2.29
CA GLU A 68 17.26 -8.12 0.85
C GLU A 68 16.41 -9.16 0.10
N PHE A 69 16.05 -8.84 -1.14
CA PHE A 69 15.44 -9.82 -2.05
C PHE A 69 16.47 -10.92 -2.41
N PRO A 70 16.08 -12.21 -2.47
CA PRO A 70 14.74 -12.76 -2.32
C PRO A 70 14.34 -13.11 -0.88
N THR A 71 15.22 -12.89 0.11
CA THR A 71 14.96 -13.27 1.50
C THR A 71 13.80 -12.47 2.09
N ASN A 72 13.79 -11.15 1.96
CA ASN A 72 12.65 -10.28 2.24
C ASN A 72 11.89 -10.02 0.92
N PRO A 73 10.87 -10.81 0.56
CA PRO A 73 10.32 -10.84 -0.79
C PRO A 73 9.48 -9.61 -1.14
N ASN A 74 9.01 -8.86 -0.14
CA ASN A 74 8.14 -7.70 -0.29
C ASN A 74 8.72 -6.42 0.32
N GLY A 75 9.94 -6.47 0.87
CA GLY A 75 10.57 -5.31 1.52
C GLY A 75 9.81 -4.85 2.78
N SER A 76 9.16 -5.79 3.48
CA SER A 76 8.49 -5.52 4.75
C SER A 76 9.48 -5.03 5.79
N MET A 77 9.11 -3.98 6.54
CA MET A 77 9.94 -3.48 7.64
C MET A 77 10.29 -4.59 8.63
N TYR A 78 11.54 -4.59 9.11
CA TYR A 78 12.06 -5.58 10.06
C TYR A 78 11.92 -7.04 9.58
N ASN A 79 11.85 -7.26 8.26
CA ASN A 79 11.55 -8.54 7.61
C ASN A 79 10.24 -9.17 8.08
N LEU A 80 9.24 -8.38 8.51
CA LEU A 80 8.02 -8.94 9.10
C LEU A 80 7.18 -9.72 8.09
N ALA A 81 6.91 -10.98 8.43
CA ALA A 81 5.98 -11.85 7.72
C ALA A 81 4.67 -12.04 8.49
N ALA A 82 4.71 -11.89 9.82
CA ALA A 82 3.54 -11.97 10.68
C ALA A 82 3.69 -11.11 11.94
N VAL A 83 2.56 -10.56 12.40
CA VAL A 83 2.44 -9.81 13.66
C VAL A 83 1.22 -10.25 14.43
N CYS A 84 1.21 -10.07 15.75
CA CYS A 84 0.02 -10.33 16.58
C CYS A 84 -0.48 -9.07 17.30
N ASN A 85 -1.75 -9.10 17.71
CA ASN A 85 -2.34 -8.06 18.55
C ASN A 85 -1.73 -8.07 19.97
N PRO A 86 -1.96 -7.02 20.80
CA PRO A 86 -1.36 -6.95 22.13
C PRO A 86 -1.72 -8.16 23.01
N ALA A 87 -2.98 -8.59 22.98
CA ALA A 87 -3.47 -9.76 23.71
C ALA A 87 -2.90 -11.11 23.21
N GLY A 88 -2.29 -11.15 22.02
CA GLY A 88 -1.66 -12.34 21.43
C GLY A 88 -2.62 -13.38 20.84
N ASN A 89 -3.93 -13.13 20.84
CA ASN A 89 -4.94 -14.06 20.34
C ASN A 89 -5.32 -13.86 18.87
N VAL A 90 -4.84 -12.80 18.22
CA VAL A 90 -5.03 -12.53 16.79
C VAL A 90 -3.68 -12.36 16.13
N MET A 91 -3.44 -13.07 15.04
CA MET A 91 -2.24 -12.94 14.21
C MET A 91 -2.64 -12.62 12.77
N ALA A 92 -1.96 -11.63 12.19
CA ALA A 92 -1.99 -11.37 10.76
C ALA A 92 -0.67 -11.86 10.16
N MET A 93 -0.74 -12.58 9.04
CA MET A 93 0.44 -13.04 8.31
C MET A 93 0.20 -13.02 6.80
N MET A 94 1.27 -12.79 6.04
CA MET A 94 1.24 -12.77 4.58
C MET A 94 1.47 -14.13 3.90
N PRO A 95 2.38 -15.00 4.38
CA PRO A 95 2.52 -16.35 3.85
C PRO A 95 1.27 -17.19 4.12
N HIS A 96 1.11 -18.28 3.35
CA HIS A 96 -0.06 -19.14 3.34
C HIS A 96 0.21 -20.49 4.04
N PRO A 97 0.16 -20.56 5.39
CA PRO A 97 0.41 -21.81 6.12
C PRO A 97 -0.63 -22.87 5.81
N GLU A 98 -1.83 -22.50 5.37
CA GLU A 98 -2.90 -23.43 4.99
C GLU A 98 -2.62 -24.22 3.71
N ARG A 99 -1.57 -23.84 2.95
CA ARG A 99 -1.23 -24.45 1.66
C ARG A 99 -0.13 -25.52 1.77
N THR A 100 0.27 -25.91 2.98
CA THR A 100 1.34 -26.90 3.21
C THR A 100 1.23 -27.52 4.61
N GLU A 101 1.62 -28.79 4.74
CA GLU A 101 1.74 -29.47 6.04
C GLU A 101 2.79 -28.82 6.96
N ASN A 102 3.78 -28.10 6.40
CA ASN A 102 4.74 -27.31 7.20
C ASN A 102 4.06 -26.22 8.04
N GLY A 103 2.83 -25.82 7.68
CA GLY A 103 2.02 -24.85 8.42
C GLY A 103 1.24 -25.47 9.58
N ASP A 104 1.15 -26.79 9.69
CA ASP A 104 0.32 -27.48 10.69
C ASP A 104 0.72 -27.13 12.14
N VAL A 105 1.97 -26.78 12.36
CA VAL A 105 2.48 -26.30 13.66
C VAL A 105 1.81 -25.00 14.12
N ILE A 106 1.42 -24.12 13.18
CA ILE A 106 0.69 -22.87 13.49
C ILE A 106 -0.74 -23.21 13.94
N PHE A 107 -1.42 -24.11 13.23
CA PHE A 107 -2.79 -24.50 13.57
C PHE A 107 -2.86 -25.37 14.83
N SER A 108 -1.87 -26.23 15.05
CA SER A 108 -1.73 -27.01 16.28
C SER A 108 -1.53 -26.09 17.49
N SER A 109 -0.72 -25.04 17.33
CA SER A 109 -0.58 -23.99 18.35
C SER A 109 -1.90 -23.31 18.68
N MET A 110 -2.67 -22.93 17.65
CA MET A 110 -3.98 -22.30 17.83
C MET A 110 -4.96 -23.24 18.53
N LYS A 111 -4.96 -24.53 18.18
CA LYS A 111 -5.76 -25.55 18.85
C LYS A 111 -5.42 -25.64 20.33
N GLU A 112 -4.14 -25.78 20.67
CA GLU A 112 -3.68 -25.84 22.07
C GLU A 112 -4.05 -24.57 22.85
N PHE A 113 -3.95 -23.39 22.22
CA PHE A 113 -4.40 -22.13 22.82
C PHE A 113 -5.88 -22.15 23.21
N ILE A 114 -6.74 -22.67 22.32
CA ILE A 114 -8.18 -22.79 22.56
C ILE A 114 -8.48 -23.83 23.64
N GLU A 115 -7.83 -24.99 23.59
CA GLU A 115 -7.98 -26.07 24.58
C GLU A 115 -7.57 -25.62 25.99
N ASN A 116 -6.60 -24.71 26.08
CA ASN A 116 -6.16 -24.07 27.33
C ASN A 116 -7.04 -22.89 27.78
N GLY A 117 -8.20 -22.67 27.16
CA GLY A 117 -9.15 -21.63 27.58
C GLY A 117 -8.80 -20.21 27.09
N ASN A 118 -8.07 -20.09 25.98
CA ASN A 118 -7.71 -18.82 25.35
C ASN A 118 -6.89 -17.85 26.24
N PRO A 119 -5.76 -18.28 26.82
CA PRO A 119 -4.98 -17.47 27.75
C PRO A 119 -4.31 -16.27 27.05
N VAL A 120 -4.93 -15.09 27.12
CA VAL A 120 -4.39 -13.84 26.58
C VAL A 120 -3.25 -13.27 27.43
N SER A 121 -2.39 -12.47 26.82
CA SER A 121 -1.31 -11.76 27.52
C SER A 121 -1.71 -10.32 27.87
N ASP A 122 -1.17 -9.80 28.97
CA ASP A 122 -1.38 -8.42 29.42
C ASP A 122 -0.32 -7.50 28.80
N HIS A 123 -0.54 -7.09 27.54
CA HIS A 123 0.27 -6.07 26.88
C HIS A 123 -0.64 -4.95 26.37
N ASN A 124 -0.12 -3.73 26.42
CA ASN A 124 -0.78 -2.57 25.85
C ASN A 124 0.05 -2.04 24.66
N LEU A 125 -0.64 -1.54 23.64
CA LEU A 125 -0.03 -0.89 22.49
C LEU A 125 -0.84 0.36 22.15
N SER A 126 -0.36 1.52 22.61
CA SER A 126 -0.91 2.81 22.25
C SER A 126 0.03 3.55 21.31
N PHE A 127 -0.54 4.20 20.30
CA PHE A 127 0.18 5.03 19.37
C PHE A 127 -0.69 6.17 18.91
N GLU A 128 -0.25 7.39 19.19
CA GLU A 128 -0.86 8.59 18.66
C GLU A 128 -0.39 8.78 17.22
N ARG A 129 -1.35 8.81 16.30
CA ARG A 129 -1.05 9.06 14.89
C ARG A 129 -0.77 10.54 14.71
N HIS A 130 0.31 10.84 13.99
CA HIS A 130 0.59 12.22 13.60
C HIS A 130 -0.48 12.67 12.59
N HIS A 131 -0.93 13.92 12.74
CA HIS A 131 -1.82 14.52 11.77
C HIS A 131 -1.06 14.76 10.46
N TYR A 132 -1.65 14.39 9.33
CA TYR A 132 -1.06 14.62 8.02
C TYR A 132 -1.39 16.06 7.58
N GLU A 133 -0.38 16.90 7.45
CA GLU A 133 -0.56 18.24 6.88
C GLU A 133 -0.64 18.14 5.35
N MET A 134 -1.77 18.57 4.81
CA MET A 134 -2.00 18.59 3.37
C MET A 134 -1.29 19.77 2.74
N THR A 135 -0.58 19.51 1.64
CA THR A 135 0.09 20.54 0.84
C THR A 135 -0.61 20.72 -0.50
N ASP A 136 -0.52 21.93 -1.06
CA ASP A 136 -0.99 22.18 -2.42
C ASP A 136 0.00 21.60 -3.43
N TYR A 137 -0.53 20.93 -4.45
CA TYR A 137 0.28 20.39 -5.54
C TYR A 137 0.85 21.52 -6.41
N LYS A 138 2.12 21.36 -6.81
CA LYS A 138 2.77 22.19 -7.82
C LYS A 138 3.62 21.29 -8.71
N ALA A 139 3.32 21.30 -10.01
CA ALA A 139 4.12 20.58 -10.99
C ALA A 139 5.53 21.16 -11.10
N SER A 140 6.49 20.32 -11.49
CA SER A 140 7.85 20.76 -11.82
C SER A 140 7.83 21.71 -13.02
N SER A 141 8.72 22.71 -13.06
CA SER A 141 8.67 23.78 -14.08
C SER A 141 8.90 23.32 -15.52
N ASN A 142 9.52 22.16 -15.70
CA ASN A 142 9.77 21.52 -17.00
C ASN A 142 8.86 20.29 -17.24
N ALA A 143 7.80 20.13 -16.45
CA ALA A 143 6.88 19.02 -16.56
C ALA A 143 5.57 19.39 -17.26
N ILE A 144 5.04 18.41 -17.99
CA ILE A 144 3.68 18.43 -18.54
C ILE A 144 2.84 17.38 -17.81
N GLU A 145 1.58 17.71 -17.58
CA GLU A 145 0.63 16.86 -16.89
C GLU A 145 -0.33 16.21 -17.87
N TRP A 146 -0.44 14.87 -17.82
CA TRP A 146 -1.54 14.15 -18.45
C TRP A 146 -2.48 13.62 -17.37
N ILE A 147 -3.73 14.03 -17.46
CA ILE A 147 -4.82 13.50 -16.66
C ILE A 147 -5.61 12.56 -17.56
N VAL A 148 -5.85 11.35 -17.08
CA VAL A 148 -6.44 10.27 -17.88
C VAL A 148 -7.68 9.77 -17.16
N ASP A 149 -8.83 9.88 -17.84
CA ASP A 149 -10.10 9.30 -17.41
C ASP A 149 -10.32 7.92 -18.05
N MET A 150 -11.08 7.07 -17.36
CA MET A 150 -11.63 5.85 -17.95
C MET A 150 -12.94 6.12 -18.67
N ILE A 151 -13.10 5.46 -19.83
CA ILE A 151 -14.38 5.36 -20.57
C ILE A 151 -15.32 4.38 -19.86
N ILE A 152 -14.75 3.37 -19.20
CA ILE A 152 -15.47 2.29 -18.52
C ILE A 152 -15.67 2.59 -17.03
N THR A 153 -16.53 1.81 -16.38
CA THR A 153 -16.76 1.91 -14.93
C THR A 153 -15.49 1.66 -14.13
N ASP A 154 -15.20 2.56 -13.18
CA ASP A 154 -14.13 2.39 -12.19
C ASP A 154 -14.66 1.66 -10.94
N ASN A 155 -14.30 0.39 -10.80
CA ASN A 155 -14.70 -0.44 -9.66
C ASN A 155 -14.02 -0.02 -8.36
N GLU A 156 -12.82 0.55 -8.40
CA GLU A 156 -12.12 1.03 -7.20
C GLU A 156 -12.81 2.28 -6.68
N ALA A 157 -13.11 3.25 -7.55
CA ALA A 157 -13.88 4.44 -7.16
C ALA A 157 -15.27 4.07 -6.61
N SER A 158 -15.94 3.10 -7.22
CA SER A 158 -17.23 2.59 -6.74
C SER A 158 -17.10 1.95 -5.35
N SER A 159 -16.05 1.17 -5.12
CA SER A 159 -15.80 0.53 -3.81
C SER A 159 -15.52 1.55 -2.71
N VAL A 160 -14.72 2.58 -3.01
CA VAL A 160 -14.45 3.70 -2.07
C VAL A 160 -15.73 4.47 -1.79
N SER A 161 -16.54 4.79 -2.82
CA SER A 161 -17.82 5.47 -2.66
C SER A 161 -18.76 4.69 -1.74
N ASN A 162 -18.90 3.37 -1.97
CA ASN A 162 -19.73 2.51 -1.14
C ASN A 162 -19.24 2.47 0.31
N ALA A 163 -17.93 2.33 0.53
CA ALA A 163 -17.38 2.31 1.88
C ALA A 163 -17.62 3.63 2.63
N LEU A 164 -17.51 4.77 1.95
CA LEU A 164 -17.82 6.08 2.53
C LEU A 164 -19.31 6.25 2.85
N GLU A 165 -20.20 5.72 2.00
CA GLU A 165 -21.64 5.71 2.28
C GLU A 165 -21.96 4.88 3.53
N HIS A 166 -21.33 3.71 3.72
CA HIS A 166 -21.48 2.90 4.94
C HIS A 166 -20.96 3.59 6.20
N LEU A 167 -20.03 4.54 6.06
CA LEU A 167 -19.55 5.41 7.13
C LEU A 167 -20.45 6.64 7.35
N GLY A 168 -21.53 6.79 6.58
CA GLY A 168 -22.51 7.87 6.70
C GLY A 168 -22.17 9.12 5.87
N HIS A 169 -21.19 9.04 4.95
CA HIS A 169 -20.82 10.16 4.09
C HIS A 169 -21.55 10.07 2.74
N ASN A 170 -22.44 11.03 2.47
CA ASN A 170 -23.10 11.17 1.18
C ASN A 170 -22.21 11.94 0.18
N VAL A 171 -21.28 11.21 -0.44
CA VAL A 171 -20.35 11.74 -1.43
C VAL A 171 -20.34 10.90 -2.70
N SER A 172 -19.93 11.50 -3.80
CA SER A 172 -19.64 10.79 -5.04
C SER A 172 -18.15 10.86 -5.33
N ILE A 173 -17.56 9.71 -5.66
CA ILE A 173 -16.13 9.55 -5.91
C ILE A 173 -15.89 9.29 -7.38
N ALA A 174 -14.95 10.02 -7.97
CA ALA A 174 -14.40 9.71 -9.28
C ALA A 174 -12.88 9.69 -9.23
N ARG A 175 -12.26 8.84 -10.04
CA ARG A 175 -10.82 8.66 -10.07
C ARG A 175 -10.27 8.98 -11.47
N GLN A 176 -9.12 9.63 -11.52
CA GLN A 176 -8.34 9.84 -12.74
C GLN A 176 -6.90 9.37 -12.51
N THR A 177 -6.22 8.88 -13.55
CA THR A 177 -4.77 8.66 -13.49
C THR A 177 -4.07 9.97 -13.81
N HIS A 178 -3.01 10.27 -13.06
CA HIS A 178 -2.16 11.44 -13.27
C HIS A 178 -0.77 11.00 -13.70
N TRP A 179 -0.24 11.65 -14.71
CA TRP A 179 1.15 11.55 -15.13
C TRP A 179 1.79 12.93 -15.11
N GLU A 180 2.89 13.09 -14.39
CA GLU A 180 3.80 14.25 -14.52
C GLU A 180 5.03 13.80 -15.29
N ILE A 181 5.17 14.34 -16.50
CA ILE A 181 6.19 13.97 -17.47
C ILE A 181 7.19 15.13 -17.52
N SER A 182 8.35 14.97 -16.90
CA SER A 182 9.43 15.99 -16.94
C SER A 182 10.32 15.75 -18.14
N MET A 183 10.61 16.83 -18.86
CA MET A 183 11.17 16.72 -20.21
C MET A 183 12.12 17.87 -20.54
N ASP A 184 13.19 17.55 -21.25
CA ASP A 184 14.09 18.52 -21.87
C ASP A 184 13.94 18.49 -23.40
N GLY A 185 14.15 19.63 -24.05
CA GLY A 185 14.08 19.73 -25.51
C GLY A 185 12.68 20.00 -26.06
N ASP A 186 12.35 19.39 -27.21
CA ASP A 186 11.09 19.62 -27.93
C ASP A 186 9.94 18.81 -27.31
N HIS A 187 9.11 19.49 -26.51
CA HIS A 187 8.02 18.86 -25.79
C HIS A 187 6.95 18.26 -26.71
N GLU A 188 6.63 18.92 -27.83
CA GLU A 188 5.55 18.47 -28.71
C GLU A 188 5.92 17.15 -29.39
N SER A 189 7.16 17.05 -29.89
CA SER A 189 7.67 15.85 -30.54
C SER A 189 7.73 14.66 -29.58
N ILE A 190 8.20 14.87 -28.36
CA ILE A 190 8.31 13.80 -27.35
C ILE A 190 6.91 13.33 -26.92
N LEU A 191 5.98 14.23 -26.61
CA LEU A 191 4.62 13.85 -26.20
C LEU A 191 3.89 13.07 -27.31
N LYS A 192 4.06 13.43 -28.58
CA LYS A 192 3.52 12.66 -29.72
C LYS A 192 4.08 11.24 -29.78
N LYS A 193 5.39 11.07 -29.51
CA LYS A 193 6.01 9.74 -29.45
C LYS A 193 5.46 8.93 -28.28
N ILE A 194 5.33 9.53 -27.10
CA ILE A 194 4.78 8.88 -25.91
C ILE A 194 3.34 8.42 -26.18
N ASP A 195 2.50 9.29 -26.74
CA ASP A 195 1.10 8.98 -27.06
C ASP A 195 0.99 7.76 -28.00
N ALA A 196 1.84 7.72 -29.03
CA ALA A 196 1.89 6.62 -29.99
C ALA A 196 2.29 5.27 -29.38
N THR A 197 2.95 5.24 -28.20
CA THR A 197 3.33 3.99 -27.54
C THR A 197 2.16 3.28 -26.87
N GLY A 198 1.15 4.03 -26.41
CA GLY A 198 0.09 3.52 -25.52
C GLY A 198 0.61 3.02 -24.16
N GLU A 199 1.83 3.38 -23.73
CA GLU A 199 2.41 2.90 -22.46
C GLU A 199 1.79 3.58 -21.23
N LEU A 200 1.36 4.84 -21.35
CA LEU A 200 0.83 5.62 -20.23
C LEU A 200 -0.70 5.48 -20.06
N TYR A 201 -1.42 5.15 -21.14
CA TYR A 201 -2.85 4.88 -21.12
C TYR A 201 -3.27 4.04 -22.33
N ASN A 202 -4.38 3.33 -22.22
CA ASN A 202 -4.98 2.55 -23.30
C ASN A 202 -6.15 3.30 -23.93
N SER A 203 -5.94 3.85 -25.12
CA SER A 203 -6.94 4.65 -25.87
C SER A 203 -8.27 3.93 -26.16
N ASN A 204 -8.34 2.60 -26.08
CA ASN A 204 -9.60 1.86 -26.22
C ASN A 204 -10.48 1.91 -24.96
N LYS A 205 -9.90 2.26 -23.80
CA LYS A 205 -10.57 2.24 -22.49
C LYS A 205 -10.42 3.54 -21.72
N GLU A 206 -9.52 4.41 -22.15
CA GLU A 206 -9.06 5.60 -21.44
C GLU A 206 -8.84 6.74 -22.42
N PHE A 207 -8.90 7.99 -21.95
CA PHE A 207 -8.63 9.17 -22.77
C PHE A 207 -7.99 10.27 -21.92
N ILE A 208 -7.14 11.08 -22.56
CA ILE A 208 -6.57 12.27 -21.93
C ILE A 208 -7.67 13.31 -21.75
N SER A 209 -7.83 13.77 -20.52
CA SER A 209 -8.86 14.71 -20.08
C SER A 209 -8.23 15.88 -19.32
N GLN A 210 -9.07 16.62 -18.58
CA GLN A 210 -8.67 17.77 -17.77
C GLN A 210 -9.05 17.50 -16.31
N PRO A 211 -8.46 18.23 -15.35
CA PRO A 211 -8.90 18.16 -13.96
C PRO A 211 -10.40 18.49 -13.88
N LYS A 212 -11.14 17.84 -12.97
CA LYS A 212 -12.55 18.18 -12.75
C LYS A 212 -12.62 19.46 -11.92
N ASP A 213 -13.10 20.54 -12.55
CA ASP A 213 -13.29 21.83 -11.89
C ASP A 213 -14.79 22.09 -11.65
N SER A 214 -15.15 22.23 -10.37
CA SER A 214 -16.49 22.64 -9.92
C SER A 214 -16.43 23.06 -8.47
N LYS A 215 -17.24 24.06 -8.07
CA LYS A 215 -17.36 24.52 -6.67
C LYS A 215 -17.75 23.43 -5.66
N LYS A 216 -18.24 22.27 -6.12
CA LYS A 216 -18.64 21.14 -5.27
C LYS A 216 -17.63 19.99 -5.26
N ILE A 217 -16.53 20.11 -6.00
CA ILE A 217 -15.50 19.08 -6.12
C ILE A 217 -14.26 19.55 -5.36
N THR A 218 -13.63 18.63 -4.63
CA THR A 218 -12.23 18.80 -4.24
C THR A 218 -11.44 17.59 -4.72
N SER A 219 -10.27 17.88 -5.26
CA SER A 219 -9.41 16.91 -5.92
C SER A 219 -8.14 16.70 -5.11
N PHE A 220 -7.77 15.43 -4.93
CA PHE A 220 -6.57 15.04 -4.21
C PHE A 220 -5.67 14.21 -5.12
N LEU A 221 -4.45 14.67 -5.36
CA LEU A 221 -3.42 13.88 -6.01
C LEU A 221 -2.72 13.00 -4.98
N VAL A 222 -2.86 11.70 -5.14
CA VAL A 222 -2.19 10.70 -4.33
C VAL A 222 -1.07 10.06 -5.14
N ARG A 223 0.16 10.10 -4.62
CA ARG A 223 1.35 9.49 -5.24
C ARG A 223 1.97 8.48 -4.30
N GLN A 224 2.50 7.39 -4.85
CA GLN A 224 3.33 6.49 -4.05
C GLN A 224 4.67 7.16 -3.77
N LYS A 225 5.15 7.12 -2.53
CA LYS A 225 6.51 7.56 -2.18
C LYS A 225 7.58 6.77 -2.94
N GLN A 226 7.25 5.54 -3.33
CA GLN A 226 8.07 4.68 -4.19
C GLN A 226 7.25 4.28 -5.41
N ASP A 227 7.28 5.12 -6.45
CA ASP A 227 6.49 4.93 -7.66
C ASP A 227 7.10 3.89 -8.61
N MET A 228 6.85 2.62 -8.30
CA MET A 228 7.37 1.50 -9.10
C MET A 228 6.73 1.44 -10.49
N ILE A 229 5.47 1.86 -10.61
CA ILE A 229 4.76 1.87 -11.91
C ILE A 229 5.31 2.97 -12.80
N GLY A 230 5.45 4.20 -12.28
CA GLY A 230 6.06 5.31 -13.01
C GLY A 230 7.46 5.00 -13.46
N ARG A 231 8.29 4.42 -12.57
CA ARG A 231 9.63 3.96 -12.92
C ARG A 231 9.62 2.91 -14.03
N ALA A 232 8.78 1.88 -13.94
CA ALA A 232 8.70 0.85 -14.96
C ALA A 232 8.24 1.41 -16.32
N LYS A 233 7.32 2.38 -16.33
CA LYS A 233 6.88 3.06 -17.54
C LYS A 233 7.95 3.98 -18.11
N TYR A 234 8.70 4.67 -17.26
CA TYR A 234 9.85 5.46 -17.68
C TYR A 234 10.92 4.60 -18.37
N GLU A 235 11.28 3.48 -17.75
CA GLU A 235 12.24 2.51 -18.33
C GLU A 235 11.70 1.93 -19.65
N SER A 236 10.39 1.63 -19.75
CA SER A 236 9.76 1.20 -21.01
C SER A 236 9.88 2.26 -22.10
N LEU A 237 9.47 3.50 -21.83
CA LEU A 237 9.51 4.61 -22.80
C LEU A 237 10.94 4.89 -23.29
N LYS A 238 11.91 4.84 -22.38
CA LYS A 238 13.31 5.13 -22.68
C LYS A 238 14.02 3.97 -23.38
N GLU A 239 13.98 2.78 -22.80
CA GLU A 239 14.81 1.65 -23.25
C GLU A 239 14.14 0.83 -24.35
N ARG A 240 12.80 0.71 -24.35
CA ARG A 240 12.07 -0.09 -25.35
C ARG A 240 11.61 0.73 -26.54
N PHE A 241 11.16 1.97 -26.30
CA PHE A 241 10.67 2.86 -27.36
C PHE A 241 11.69 3.92 -27.78
N GLU A 242 12.87 3.95 -27.15
CA GLU A 242 13.98 4.83 -27.52
C GLU A 242 13.56 6.31 -27.56
N ILE A 243 12.71 6.72 -26.61
CA ILE A 243 12.26 8.11 -26.48
C ILE A 243 13.21 8.86 -25.54
N ASP A 244 14.15 9.57 -26.16
CA ASP A 244 15.04 10.50 -25.45
C ASP A 244 14.32 11.77 -24.99
N GLY A 245 14.94 12.48 -24.04
CA GLY A 245 14.48 13.79 -23.55
C GLY A 245 13.51 13.72 -22.37
N ILE A 246 13.00 12.55 -22.00
CA ILE A 246 12.26 12.36 -20.74
C ILE A 246 13.29 12.31 -19.59
N THR A 247 13.15 13.20 -18.61
CA THR A 247 14.08 13.30 -17.47
C THR A 247 13.53 12.69 -16.19
N ASP A 248 12.20 12.71 -16.01
CA ASP A 248 11.50 12.09 -14.89
C ASP A 248 10.05 11.78 -15.29
N LEU A 249 9.47 10.75 -14.66
CA LEU A 249 8.09 10.36 -14.88
C LEU A 249 7.48 9.93 -13.56
N LYS A 250 6.45 10.65 -13.12
CA LYS A 250 5.70 10.32 -11.90
C LYS A 250 4.27 9.98 -12.25
N ARG A 251 3.76 8.94 -11.61
CA ARG A 251 2.37 8.51 -11.66
C ARG A 251 1.68 8.86 -10.34
N GLY A 252 0.43 9.30 -10.46
CA GLY A 252 -0.47 9.47 -9.33
C GLY A 252 -1.89 9.06 -9.67
N VAL A 253 -2.73 9.18 -8.66
CA VAL A 253 -4.17 8.99 -8.74
C VAL A 253 -4.82 10.27 -8.24
N ILE A 254 -5.72 10.85 -9.03
CA ILE A 254 -6.55 11.98 -8.59
C ILE A 254 -7.87 11.43 -8.10
N TRP A 255 -8.15 11.62 -6.81
CA TRP A 255 -9.46 11.40 -6.23
C TRP A 255 -10.27 12.69 -6.28
N ASN A 256 -11.34 12.68 -7.06
CA ASN A 256 -12.31 13.76 -7.13
C ASN A 256 -13.47 13.43 -6.20
N VAL A 257 -13.62 14.21 -5.13
CA VAL A 257 -14.67 14.03 -4.11
C VAL A 257 -15.74 15.09 -4.33
N THR A 258 -16.97 14.67 -4.63
CA THR A 258 -18.13 15.56 -4.74
C THR A 258 -19.01 15.40 -3.50
N VAL A 259 -19.21 16.47 -2.75
CA VAL A 259 -20.09 16.45 -1.57
C VAL A 259 -21.54 16.70 -1.99
N ASN A 260 -22.41 15.71 -1.79
CA ASN A 260 -23.81 15.80 -2.21
C ASN A 260 -24.70 16.48 -1.17
N SER A 261 -24.37 16.35 0.12
CA SER A 261 -25.06 16.99 1.24
C SER A 261 -24.15 17.15 2.46
N GLY A 262 -24.40 18.17 3.28
CA GLY A 262 -23.64 18.44 4.50
C GLY A 262 -22.68 19.63 4.39
N SER A 263 -21.98 19.92 5.48
CA SER A 263 -20.91 20.93 5.49
C SER A 263 -19.70 20.41 4.71
N PHE A 264 -19.32 21.10 3.64
CA PHE A 264 -18.26 20.68 2.72
C PHE A 264 -16.96 20.34 3.45
N ASP A 265 -16.46 21.26 4.27
CA ASP A 265 -15.17 21.10 4.97
C ASP A 265 -15.21 20.02 6.05
N THR A 266 -16.35 19.86 6.72
CA THR A 266 -16.52 18.83 7.77
C THR A 266 -16.48 17.45 7.15
N VAL A 267 -17.28 17.21 6.11
CA VAL A 267 -17.31 15.92 5.39
C VAL A 267 -15.93 15.57 4.83
N LEU A 268 -15.23 16.56 4.28
CA LEU A 268 -13.90 16.37 3.70
C LEU A 268 -12.86 15.97 4.75
N ASN A 269 -12.82 16.65 5.90
CA ASN A 269 -11.90 16.34 6.99
C ASN A 269 -12.16 14.95 7.57
N ASP A 270 -13.43 14.56 7.72
CA ASP A 270 -13.79 13.22 8.20
C ASP A 270 -13.30 12.16 7.22
N ILE A 271 -13.54 12.34 5.91
CA ILE A 271 -13.07 11.43 4.86
C ILE A 271 -11.55 11.28 4.90
N LEU A 272 -10.80 12.39 4.99
CA LEU A 272 -9.34 12.36 5.06
C LEU A 272 -8.85 11.63 6.31
N GLY A 273 -9.57 11.77 7.44
CA GLY A 273 -9.29 11.05 8.69
C GLY A 273 -9.48 9.53 8.60
N THR A 274 -10.28 9.03 7.66
CA THR A 274 -10.43 7.59 7.42
C THR A 274 -9.21 6.95 6.74
N HIS A 275 -8.38 7.75 6.06
CA HIS A 275 -7.29 7.28 5.18
C HIS A 275 -7.75 6.35 4.05
N ILE A 276 -9.04 6.35 3.69
CA ILE A 276 -9.54 5.48 2.62
C ILE A 276 -9.00 5.87 1.23
N LEU A 277 -8.69 7.16 1.03
CA LEU A 277 -8.16 7.68 -0.22
C LEU A 277 -6.64 7.45 -0.36
N PHE A 278 -5.92 7.37 0.76
CA PHE A 278 -4.47 7.18 0.77
C PHE A 278 -3.95 6.71 2.13
N ASN A 279 -2.90 5.88 2.10
CA ASN A 279 -2.10 5.55 3.28
C ASN A 279 -0.93 6.54 3.44
N PRO A 280 -0.88 7.38 4.50
CA PRO A 280 0.15 8.41 4.69
C PRO A 280 1.58 7.85 4.88
N LEU A 281 1.72 6.57 5.19
CA LEU A 281 3.02 5.92 5.33
C LEU A 281 3.66 5.65 3.98
N SER A 282 2.85 5.21 3.00
CA SER A 282 3.32 4.82 1.66
C SER A 282 3.03 5.84 0.56
N HIS A 283 2.19 6.84 0.84
CA HIS A 283 1.75 7.84 -0.13
C HIS A 283 2.04 9.27 0.32
N GLU A 284 2.19 10.13 -0.67
CA GLU A 284 2.04 11.58 -0.57
C GLU A 284 0.65 11.95 -1.08
N CYS A 285 0.01 12.95 -0.47
CA CYS A 285 -1.30 13.43 -0.84
C CYS A 285 -1.29 14.95 -0.93
N TYR A 286 -1.67 15.46 -2.09
CA TYR A 286 -1.68 16.89 -2.40
C TYR A 286 -3.09 17.33 -2.75
N ARG A 287 -3.46 18.55 -2.36
CA ARG A 287 -4.67 19.19 -2.88
C ARG A 287 -4.41 19.73 -4.29
N ILE A 288 -5.33 19.49 -5.21
CA ILE A 288 -5.36 20.13 -6.52
C ILE A 288 -6.60 21.03 -6.57
N ASN A 289 -6.40 22.28 -7.00
CA ASN A 289 -7.48 23.25 -7.25
C ASN A 289 -7.74 23.38 -8.74
#